data_AF-A0A5B1B7P1-F1
#
_entry.id   AF-A0A5B1B7P1-F1
#
_cell.length_a   1.000
_cell.length_b   1.000
_cell.length_c   1.000
_cell.angle_alpha   90.00
_cell.angle_beta   90.00
_cell.angle_gamma   90.00
#
_symmetry.space_group_name_H-M   'P 1'
#
loop_
_entity.id
_entity.type
_entity.pdbx_description
1 polymer ?
#
loop_
_entity_poly.entity_id
_entity_poly.type
_entity_poly.pdbx_seq_one_letter_code
_entity_poly.pdbx_strand_id
1 'polypeptide(L)'
;MTNDQKDPLFVLVKSLSKSEKRQFKVYVGRLGVNTDSKFLALFNHLDKSDSLNEEVVVSKGIVTKQQFSNLKAHLYKQILISLRLSPLHQNIRSQIREQLDFATILYHKGLYKQSLKILDKAKTVAKENEENNIAYEIVELEKIIETQYITRSINNRADELTIEAKMLSMKNVLTSRLSNLSLQLYGLMLKSGYVRNDKEYTEITDYFQSKLPKYEWNILGFREKLWLYKTHLWYSFMIQDFLSCYKYSKKWVDLFYENPKMIILNPVFFLRGNHYLLESLYHIRDKTQLKLTLSKFEKTITSDDFPQDDNIEVLSFQFIYNNRLNVHFLEGTFSDGHYLVEEILKGVTAYKNRLDDHHIMVLYYKIGCLYFGMANHKKCIEYLSKIINNKSLKMREDLMCFARVLSLVAHYEAGMDYHLETQLKETYRFLIKMNDLHEVQKEMIKFLKNLGDIFPHQIKDAFKKLHKTLKQYEDHPYEKRAFLYLDILSWLESNIEGRPVADIIKEKSEKLIR
;
A
#
# COMPACT_ATOMS: atom_id res chain seq x y z
N MET A 1 -15.55 3.36 -26.71
CA MET A 1 -16.30 3.47 -25.45
C MET A 1 -15.29 3.63 -24.32
N THR A 2 -14.99 4.88 -23.99
CA THR A 2 -14.25 5.22 -22.75
C THR A 2 -15.02 4.64 -21.57
N ASN A 3 -14.30 4.02 -20.64
CA ASN A 3 -14.89 3.27 -19.54
C ASN A 3 -15.61 4.25 -18.59
N ASP A 4 -16.91 4.50 -18.79
CA ASP A 4 -17.68 5.57 -18.11
C ASP A 4 -17.76 5.40 -16.58
N GLN A 5 -17.42 4.22 -16.05
CA GLN A 5 -17.20 3.99 -14.61
C GLN A 5 -15.95 4.69 -14.04
N LYS A 6 -15.09 5.26 -14.89
CA LYS A 6 -13.86 5.97 -14.49
C LYS A 6 -13.97 7.49 -14.62
N ASP A 7 -15.15 8.05 -14.90
CA ASP A 7 -15.30 9.51 -14.94
C ASP A 7 -15.02 10.12 -13.54
N PRO A 8 -14.08 11.08 -13.41
CA PRO A 8 -13.65 11.60 -12.11
C PRO A 8 -14.77 12.23 -11.28
N LEU A 9 -15.76 12.87 -11.93
CA LEU A 9 -16.89 13.46 -11.25
C LEU A 9 -17.84 12.39 -10.73
N PHE A 10 -18.15 11.38 -11.55
CA PHE A 10 -19.00 10.29 -11.13
C PHE A 10 -18.41 9.54 -9.92
N VAL A 11 -17.10 9.25 -9.96
CA VAL A 11 -16.39 8.61 -8.85
C VAL A 11 -16.46 9.48 -7.59
N LEU A 12 -16.22 10.79 -7.69
CA LEU A 12 -16.32 11.70 -6.56
C LEU A 12 -17.74 11.72 -5.96
N VAL A 13 -18.77 11.89 -6.78
CA VAL A 13 -20.17 11.92 -6.31
C VAL A 13 -20.55 10.62 -5.59
N LYS A 14 -20.12 9.47 -6.13
CA LYS A 14 -20.37 8.16 -5.51
C LYS A 14 -19.59 7.91 -4.23
N SER A 15 -18.44 8.57 -4.05
CA SER A 15 -17.66 8.47 -2.80
C SER A 15 -18.28 9.21 -1.62
N LEU A 16 -19.15 10.21 -1.87
CA LEU A 16 -19.72 11.03 -0.81
C LEU A 16 -20.64 10.24 0.13
N SER A 17 -20.48 10.46 1.43
CA SER A 17 -21.40 10.01 2.47
C SER A 17 -22.75 10.74 2.41
N LYS A 18 -23.76 10.21 3.12
CA LYS A 18 -25.09 10.86 3.20
C LYS A 18 -25.01 12.27 3.79
N SER A 19 -24.15 12.49 4.78
CA SER A 19 -23.92 13.80 5.41
C SER A 19 -23.25 14.78 4.45
N GLU A 20 -22.21 14.37 3.73
CA GLU A 20 -21.53 15.20 2.74
C GLU A 20 -22.45 15.57 1.56
N LYS A 21 -23.26 14.62 1.08
CA LYS A 21 -24.28 14.88 0.06
C LYS A 21 -25.28 15.94 0.53
N ARG A 22 -25.74 15.84 1.78
CA ARG A 22 -26.64 16.84 2.38
C ARG A 22 -25.96 18.21 2.48
N GLN A 23 -24.72 18.25 2.96
CA GLN A 23 -23.93 19.48 3.08
C GLN A 23 -23.75 20.16 1.72
N PHE A 24 -23.43 19.39 0.68
CA PHE A 24 -23.28 19.92 -0.68
C PHE A 24 -24.58 20.56 -1.19
N LYS A 25 -25.74 19.91 -0.98
CA LYS A 25 -27.05 20.46 -1.37
C LYS A 25 -27.34 21.79 -0.65
N VAL A 26 -27.00 21.90 0.64
CA VAL A 26 -27.14 23.14 1.42
C VAL A 26 -26.17 24.21 0.91
N TYR A 27 -24.93 23.85 0.62
CA TYR A 27 -23.92 24.75 0.10
C TYR A 27 -24.35 25.37 -1.23
N VAL A 28 -24.82 24.56 -2.18
CA VAL A 28 -25.33 25.05 -3.48
C VAL A 28 -26.56 25.95 -3.28
N GLY A 29 -27.46 25.59 -2.37
CA GLY A 29 -28.64 26.41 -2.08
C GLY A 29 -28.33 27.82 -1.51
N ARG A 30 -27.10 28.05 -1.04
CA ARG A 30 -26.65 29.36 -0.52
C ARG A 30 -25.97 30.24 -1.57
N LEU A 31 -25.56 29.68 -2.71
CA LEU A 31 -24.80 30.42 -3.73
C LEU A 31 -25.67 31.40 -4.53
N GLY A 32 -26.96 31.09 -4.73
CA GLY A 32 -27.93 31.96 -5.38
C GLY A 32 -27.75 32.08 -6.90
N VAL A 33 -28.86 32.05 -7.65
CA VAL A 33 -29.04 32.21 -9.12
C VAL A 33 -29.28 30.89 -9.90
N ASN A 34 -30.05 30.96 -11.00
CA ASN A 34 -30.51 29.87 -11.88
C ASN A 34 -29.51 28.75 -12.25
N THR A 35 -28.19 29.01 -12.21
CA THR A 35 -27.13 28.01 -12.39
C THR A 35 -27.13 26.92 -11.31
N ASP A 36 -27.65 27.20 -10.12
CA ASP A 36 -27.77 26.27 -8.99
C ASP A 36 -28.70 25.09 -9.32
N SER A 37 -29.75 25.34 -10.11
CA SER A 37 -30.70 24.31 -10.52
C SER A 37 -30.04 23.22 -11.37
N LYS A 38 -29.12 23.60 -12.26
CA LYS A 38 -28.41 22.66 -13.15
C LYS A 38 -27.36 21.85 -12.42
N PHE A 39 -26.61 22.46 -11.49
CA PHE A 39 -25.66 21.73 -10.65
C PHE A 39 -26.36 20.71 -9.76
N LEU A 40 -27.45 21.12 -9.11
CA LEU A 40 -28.22 20.24 -8.25
C LEU A 40 -28.90 19.13 -9.05
N ALA A 41 -29.44 19.43 -10.23
CA ALA A 41 -30.05 18.44 -11.12
C ALA A 41 -29.03 17.41 -11.61
N LEU A 42 -27.86 17.84 -12.08
CA LEU A 42 -26.79 16.93 -12.50
C LEU A 42 -26.30 16.10 -11.31
N PHE A 43 -26.02 16.72 -10.17
CA PHE A 43 -25.59 16.01 -8.96
C PHE A 43 -26.60 14.94 -8.52
N ASN A 44 -27.89 15.29 -8.43
CA ASN A 44 -28.94 14.35 -8.04
C ASN A 44 -29.10 13.20 -9.05
N HIS A 45 -28.87 13.47 -10.35
CA HIS A 45 -28.88 12.43 -11.36
C HIS A 45 -27.69 11.48 -11.17
N LEU A 46 -26.48 12.00 -11.04
CA LEU A 46 -25.26 11.20 -10.82
C LEU A 46 -25.32 10.37 -9.52
N ASP A 47 -25.89 10.94 -8.46
CA ASP A 47 -26.08 10.27 -7.17
C ASP A 47 -26.97 9.03 -7.32
N LYS A 48 -28.03 9.11 -8.14
CA LYS A 48 -29.00 8.02 -8.37
C LYS A 48 -28.59 7.02 -9.45
N SER A 49 -27.77 7.40 -10.42
CA SER A 49 -27.42 6.54 -11.56
C SER A 49 -26.31 5.55 -11.22
N ASP A 50 -26.37 4.32 -11.75
CA ASP A 50 -25.31 3.30 -11.56
C ASP A 50 -24.12 3.49 -12.51
N SER A 51 -24.31 4.22 -13.60
CA SER A 51 -23.27 4.59 -14.56
C SER A 51 -23.50 6.00 -15.10
N LEU A 52 -22.42 6.63 -15.58
CA LEU A 52 -22.51 7.88 -16.30
C LEU A 52 -22.84 7.62 -17.77
N ASN A 53 -23.98 8.11 -18.25
CA ASN A 53 -24.30 8.11 -19.68
C ASN A 53 -24.64 9.55 -20.12
N GLU A 54 -23.77 10.13 -20.93
CA GLU A 54 -23.91 11.51 -21.43
C GLU A 54 -25.20 11.72 -22.24
N GLU A 55 -25.61 10.74 -23.05
CA GLU A 55 -26.82 10.83 -23.88
C GLU A 55 -28.09 10.88 -23.03
N VAL A 56 -28.08 10.19 -21.88
CA VAL A 56 -29.20 10.21 -20.92
C VAL A 56 -29.26 11.55 -20.18
N VAL A 57 -28.11 12.17 -19.89
CA VAL A 57 -28.06 13.49 -19.24
C VAL A 57 -28.60 14.58 -20.17
N VAL A 58 -28.20 14.52 -21.45
CA VAL A 58 -28.62 15.49 -22.48
C VAL A 58 -30.09 15.31 -22.82
N SER A 59 -30.59 14.08 -22.96
CA SER A 59 -32.01 13.81 -23.27
C SER A 59 -32.96 14.23 -22.14
N LYS A 60 -32.50 14.25 -20.88
CA LYS A 60 -33.26 14.79 -19.73
C LYS A 60 -33.33 16.32 -19.69
N GLY A 61 -32.70 17.03 -20.64
CA GLY A 61 -32.73 18.49 -20.72
C GLY A 61 -31.96 19.20 -19.60
N ILE A 62 -31.12 18.47 -18.83
CA ILE A 62 -30.32 19.05 -17.74
C ILE A 62 -29.29 20.03 -18.31
N VAL A 63 -28.66 19.66 -19.43
CA VAL A 63 -27.67 20.46 -20.17
C VAL A 63 -27.64 20.13 -21.65
N THR A 64 -27.15 21.07 -22.46
CA THR A 64 -26.76 20.78 -23.84
C THR A 64 -25.42 20.06 -23.90
N LYS A 65 -25.16 19.32 -24.98
CA LYS A 65 -23.88 18.60 -25.20
C LYS A 65 -22.66 19.52 -25.09
N GLN A 66 -22.76 20.75 -25.59
CA GLN A 66 -21.69 21.76 -25.50
C GLN A 66 -21.42 22.23 -24.06
N GLN A 67 -22.46 22.29 -23.21
CA GLN A 67 -22.35 22.76 -21.82
C GLN A 67 -21.91 21.67 -20.85
N PHE A 68 -22.06 20.39 -21.21
CA PHE A 68 -21.86 19.28 -20.29
C PHE A 68 -20.43 19.19 -19.76
N SER A 69 -19.41 19.35 -20.61
CA SER A 69 -18.00 19.31 -20.18
C SER A 69 -17.68 20.39 -19.15
N ASN A 70 -18.08 21.64 -19.43
CA ASN A 70 -17.89 22.76 -18.51
C ASN A 70 -18.67 22.53 -17.21
N LEU A 71 -19.94 22.11 -17.30
CA LEU A 71 -20.75 21.86 -16.10
C LEU A 71 -20.13 20.75 -15.23
N LYS A 72 -19.56 19.70 -15.83
CA LYS A 72 -18.86 18.65 -15.09
C LYS A 72 -17.66 19.19 -14.31
N ALA A 73 -16.79 19.96 -14.96
CA ALA A 73 -15.62 20.56 -14.32
C ALA A 73 -16.01 21.54 -13.19
N HIS A 74 -17.04 22.36 -13.42
CA HIS A 74 -17.55 23.27 -12.42
C HIS A 74 -18.21 22.54 -11.24
N LEU A 75 -19.04 21.52 -11.49
CA LEU A 75 -19.66 20.72 -10.43
C LEU A 75 -18.60 20.04 -9.57
N TYR A 76 -17.58 19.44 -10.19
CA TYR A 76 -16.45 18.85 -9.49
C TYR A 76 -15.77 19.85 -8.55
N LYS A 77 -15.44 21.05 -9.04
CA LYS A 77 -14.85 22.12 -8.23
C LYS A 77 -15.75 22.54 -7.06
N GLN A 78 -17.06 22.69 -7.28
CA GLN A 78 -17.99 23.09 -6.23
C GLN A 78 -18.15 22.02 -5.14
N ILE A 79 -18.13 20.74 -5.51
CA ILE A 79 -18.12 19.64 -4.53
C ILE A 79 -16.86 19.73 -3.67
N LEU A 80 -15.67 19.91 -4.27
CA LEU A 80 -14.42 20.03 -3.51
C LEU A 80 -14.40 21.24 -2.56
N ILE A 81 -14.94 22.39 -2.98
CA ILE A 81 -15.06 23.57 -2.11
C ILE A 81 -16.00 23.26 -0.93
N SER A 82 -17.14 22.64 -1.19
CA SER A 82 -18.09 22.26 -0.15
C SER A 82 -17.48 21.30 0.88
N LEU A 83 -16.71 20.32 0.42
CA LEU A 83 -15.99 19.38 1.27
C LEU A 83 -14.92 20.08 2.12
N ARG A 84 -14.12 20.98 1.54
CA ARG A 84 -13.12 21.76 2.27
C ARG A 84 -13.72 22.56 3.43
N LEU A 85 -14.95 23.05 3.27
CA LEU A 85 -15.67 23.80 4.31
C LEU A 85 -16.27 22.90 5.41
N SER A 86 -16.25 21.58 5.23
CA SER A 86 -16.72 20.63 6.24
C SER A 86 -15.71 20.48 7.38
N PRO A 87 -16.15 20.54 8.65
CA PRO A 87 -15.29 20.21 9.78
C PRO A 87 -14.67 18.82 9.68
N LEU A 88 -15.34 17.87 9.02
CA LEU A 88 -14.87 16.50 8.81
C LEU A 88 -13.56 16.43 8.01
N HIS A 89 -13.30 17.41 7.15
CA HIS A 89 -12.11 17.46 6.29
C HIS A 89 -11.04 18.42 6.81
N GLN A 90 -11.24 19.05 7.97
CA GLN A 90 -10.27 19.93 8.58
C GLN A 90 -9.24 19.13 9.39
N ASN A 91 -8.06 18.92 8.79
CA ASN A 91 -6.89 18.41 9.51
C ASN A 91 -5.95 19.55 9.92
N ILE A 92 -4.95 19.23 10.75
CA ILE A 92 -4.00 20.23 11.27
C ILE A 92 -3.25 20.97 10.14
N ARG A 93 -2.92 20.29 9.03
CA ARG A 93 -2.23 20.91 7.88
C ARG A 93 -3.13 21.94 7.20
N SER A 94 -4.40 21.62 7.01
CA SER A 94 -5.39 22.53 6.46
C SER A 94 -5.58 23.76 7.36
N GLN A 95 -5.60 23.56 8.68
CA GLN A 95 -5.69 24.66 9.65
C GLN A 95 -4.45 25.57 9.59
N ILE A 96 -3.23 25.02 9.58
CA ILE A 96 -2.01 25.82 9.48
C ILE A 96 -1.98 26.63 8.16
N ARG A 97 -2.35 25.99 7.04
CA ARG A 97 -2.42 26.68 5.73
C ARG A 97 -3.45 27.81 5.72
N GLU A 98 -4.62 27.58 6.32
CA GLU A 98 -5.63 28.63 6.45
C GLU A 98 -5.12 29.82 7.27
N GLN A 99 -4.40 29.56 8.37
CA GLN A 99 -3.77 30.64 9.15
C GLN A 99 -2.71 31.40 8.33
N LEU A 100 -1.92 30.69 7.50
CA LEU A 100 -0.97 31.32 6.58
C LEU A 100 -1.68 32.18 5.52
N ASP A 101 -2.80 31.71 4.98
CA ASP A 101 -3.65 32.49 4.05
C ASP A 101 -4.17 33.76 4.73
N PHE A 102 -4.70 33.66 5.95
CA PHE A 102 -5.17 34.82 6.73
C PHE A 102 -4.04 35.82 7.03
N ALA A 103 -2.87 35.32 7.43
CA ALA A 103 -1.71 36.17 7.64
C ALA A 103 -1.29 36.90 6.36
N THR A 104 -1.35 36.22 5.22
CA THR A 104 -1.03 36.81 3.90
C THR A 104 -2.04 37.89 3.51
N ILE A 105 -3.34 37.68 3.76
CA ILE A 105 -4.38 38.70 3.54
C ILE A 105 -4.13 39.94 4.40
N LEU A 106 -3.80 39.75 5.69
CA LEU A 106 -3.50 40.85 6.60
C LEU A 106 -2.24 41.61 6.19
N TYR A 107 -1.22 40.90 5.74
CA TYR A 107 0.00 41.49 5.16
C TYR A 107 -0.34 42.38 3.96
N HIS A 108 -1.13 41.91 2.99
CA HIS A 108 -1.55 42.71 1.85
C HIS A 108 -2.43 43.91 2.21
N LYS A 109 -3.10 43.87 3.36
CA LYS A 109 -3.85 45.00 3.92
C LYS A 109 -2.98 45.96 4.75
N GLY A 110 -1.68 45.73 4.87
CA GLY A 110 -0.75 46.53 5.67
C GLY A 110 -0.87 46.30 7.19
N LEU A 111 -1.61 45.28 7.63
CA LEU A 111 -1.86 44.96 9.03
C LEU A 111 -0.76 44.05 9.61
N TYR A 112 0.50 44.49 9.52
CA TYR A 112 1.70 43.68 9.81
C TYR A 112 1.71 43.04 11.21
N LYS A 113 1.38 43.80 12.26
CA LYS A 113 1.32 43.28 13.64
C LYS A 113 0.30 42.15 13.80
N GLN A 114 -0.83 42.23 13.11
CA GLN A 114 -1.86 41.19 13.17
C GLN A 114 -1.41 39.95 12.39
N SER A 115 -0.77 40.15 11.23
CA SER A 115 -0.17 39.08 10.43
C SER A 115 0.89 38.31 11.23
N LEU A 116 1.87 39.00 11.82
CA LEU A 116 2.92 38.38 12.64
C LEU A 116 2.36 37.57 13.82
N LYS A 117 1.30 38.06 14.48
CA LYS A 117 0.63 37.35 15.58
C LYS A 117 -0.01 36.03 15.13
N ILE A 118 -0.55 35.97 13.91
CA ILE A 118 -1.09 34.73 13.34
C ILE A 118 0.05 33.79 12.97
N LEU A 119 1.11 34.31 12.33
CA LEU A 119 2.28 33.53 11.92
C LEU A 119 2.98 32.86 13.10
N ASP A 120 3.19 33.58 14.20
CA ASP A 120 3.86 33.02 15.39
C ASP A 120 3.12 31.81 15.98
N LYS A 121 1.78 31.90 16.06
CA LYS A 121 0.93 30.78 16.48
C LYS A 121 0.97 29.63 15.49
N ALA A 122 0.79 29.92 14.20
CA ALA A 122 0.81 28.92 13.14
C ALA A 122 2.15 28.18 13.07
N LYS A 123 3.26 28.90 13.27
CA LYS A 123 4.62 28.36 13.30
C LYS A 123 4.83 27.37 14.45
N THR A 124 4.36 27.74 15.65
CA THR A 124 4.43 26.87 16.83
C THR A 124 3.68 25.56 16.57
N VAL A 125 2.44 25.67 16.08
CA VAL A 125 1.63 24.49 15.72
C VAL A 125 2.30 23.67 14.63
N ALA A 126 2.86 24.29 13.58
CA ALA A 126 3.55 23.57 12.51
C ALA A 126 4.76 22.79 13.02
N LYS A 127 5.57 23.38 13.91
CA LYS A 127 6.73 22.73 14.52
C LYS A 127 6.35 21.56 15.43
N GLU A 128 5.36 21.75 16.30
CA GLU A 128 4.86 20.70 17.20
C GLU A 128 4.31 19.48 16.45
N ASN A 129 3.83 19.68 15.22
CA ASN A 129 3.28 18.64 14.35
C ASN A 129 4.28 18.18 13.26
N GLU A 130 5.56 18.57 13.34
CA GLU A 130 6.62 18.16 12.40
C GLU A 130 6.34 18.53 10.93
N GLU A 131 5.59 19.62 10.71
CA GLU A 131 5.28 20.20 9.39
C GLU A 131 6.36 21.20 8.96
N ASN A 132 7.61 20.73 8.88
CA ASN A 132 8.81 21.55 8.62
C ASN A 132 8.73 22.37 7.31
N ASN A 133 8.02 21.88 6.29
CA ASN A 133 7.80 22.62 5.04
C ASN A 133 6.94 23.87 5.25
N ILE A 134 5.80 23.74 5.94
CA ILE A 134 4.89 24.87 6.18
C ILE A 134 5.50 25.82 7.21
N ALA A 135 6.18 25.27 8.22
CA ALA A 135 6.94 26.09 9.17
C ALA A 135 8.00 26.95 8.46
N TYR A 136 8.69 26.41 7.44
CA TYR A 136 9.65 27.16 6.63
C TYR A 136 8.97 28.29 5.84
N GLU A 137 7.84 28.01 5.18
CA GLU A 137 7.06 29.03 4.46
C GLU A 137 6.60 30.17 5.40
N ILE A 138 6.17 29.83 6.62
CA ILE A 138 5.78 30.81 7.64
C ILE A 138 6.96 31.72 8.02
N VAL A 139 8.14 31.13 8.26
CA VAL A 139 9.36 31.89 8.61
C VAL A 139 9.80 32.79 7.45
N GLU A 140 9.69 32.34 6.20
CA GLU A 140 9.98 33.19 5.05
C GLU A 140 9.03 34.38 4.94
N LEU A 141 7.73 34.20 5.25
CA LEU A 141 6.80 35.31 5.31
C LEU A 141 7.09 36.26 6.49
N GLU A 142 7.48 35.76 7.66
CA GLU A 142 7.94 36.59 8.78
C GLU A 142 9.14 37.45 8.37
N LYS A 143 10.13 36.88 7.68
CA LYS A 143 11.31 37.62 7.17
C LYS A 143 10.88 38.75 6.23
N ILE A 144 9.95 38.50 5.31
CA ILE A 144 9.42 39.53 4.41
C ILE A 144 8.79 40.68 5.21
N ILE A 145 7.97 40.37 6.23
CA ILE A 145 7.33 41.39 7.05
C ILE A 145 8.36 42.19 7.85
N GLU A 146 9.34 41.54 8.49
CA GLU A 146 10.38 42.21 9.27
C GLU A 146 11.23 43.17 8.41
N THR A 147 11.48 42.85 7.13
CA THR A 147 12.20 43.77 6.22
C THR A 147 11.42 45.04 5.87
N GLN A 148 10.09 45.03 5.99
CA GLN A 148 9.21 46.12 5.57
C GLN A 148 8.60 46.86 6.77
N TYR A 149 8.61 46.27 7.95
CA TYR A 149 8.00 46.80 9.16
C TYR A 149 9.02 46.82 10.30
N ILE A 150 9.51 48.02 10.64
CA ILE A 150 10.47 48.22 11.75
C ILE A 150 9.79 47.86 13.07
N THR A 151 10.04 46.64 13.56
CA THR A 151 9.70 46.23 14.92
C THR A 151 10.75 46.79 15.90
N ARG A 152 10.39 47.10 17.15
CA ARG A 152 11.35 47.67 18.14
C ARG A 152 12.45 46.67 18.58
N SER A 153 12.43 45.44 18.05
CA SER A 153 13.27 44.28 18.42
C SER A 153 14.21 43.81 17.30
N ILE A 154 14.46 44.63 16.28
CA ILE A 154 15.18 44.29 15.03
C ILE A 154 16.47 43.49 15.24
N ASN A 155 17.32 43.88 16.19
CA ASN A 155 18.69 43.35 16.27
C ASN A 155 18.75 41.84 16.58
N ASN A 156 17.82 41.29 17.37
CA ASN A 156 17.83 39.86 17.70
C ASN A 156 16.89 39.04 16.80
N ARG A 157 15.79 39.64 16.33
CA ARG A 157 14.76 38.89 15.59
C ARG A 157 15.23 38.44 14.20
N ALA A 158 16.01 39.28 13.51
CA ALA A 158 16.53 38.93 12.19
C ALA A 158 17.49 37.72 12.26
N ASP A 159 18.34 37.67 13.28
CA ASP A 159 19.27 36.55 13.52
C ASP A 159 18.52 35.27 13.90
N GLU A 160 17.53 35.36 14.79
CA GLU A 160 16.65 34.24 15.15
C GLU A 160 15.97 33.62 13.93
N LEU A 161 15.32 34.44 13.10
CA LEU A 161 14.62 33.97 11.89
C LEU A 161 15.59 33.36 10.87
N THR A 162 16.81 33.89 10.78
CA THR A 162 17.85 33.35 9.88
C THR A 162 18.31 31.96 10.32
N ILE A 163 18.55 31.77 11.63
CA ILE A 163 18.92 30.47 12.19
C ILE A 163 17.76 29.47 12.01
N GLU A 164 16.55 29.90 12.32
CA GLU A 164 15.33 29.09 12.21
C GLU A 164 15.09 28.62 10.76
N ALA A 165 15.16 29.54 9.79
CA ALA A 165 15.04 29.24 8.37
C ALA A 165 16.11 28.24 7.91
N LYS A 166 17.36 28.42 8.36
CA LYS A 166 18.47 27.51 8.02
C LYS A 166 18.22 26.10 8.55
N MET A 167 17.78 25.96 9.80
CA MET A 167 17.48 24.64 10.39
C MET A 167 16.32 23.94 9.66
N LEU A 168 15.23 24.67 9.40
CA LEU A 168 14.06 24.14 8.70
C LEU A 168 14.41 23.75 7.25
N SER A 169 15.17 24.58 6.55
CA SER A 169 15.68 24.29 5.21
C SER A 169 16.53 23.02 5.18
N MET A 170 17.45 22.86 6.12
CA MET A 170 18.27 21.66 6.25
C MET A 170 17.42 20.40 6.49
N LYS A 171 16.43 20.45 7.39
CA LYS A 171 15.49 19.35 7.62
C LYS A 171 14.69 19.00 6.37
N ASN A 172 14.20 20.01 5.65
CA ASN A 172 13.45 19.83 4.41
C ASN A 172 14.30 19.20 3.30
N VAL A 173 15.57 19.61 3.16
CA VAL A 173 16.52 19.00 2.22
C VAL A 173 16.79 17.53 2.57
N LEU A 174 17.03 17.21 3.86
CA LEU A 174 17.23 15.84 4.32
C LEU A 174 16.00 14.97 4.05
N THR A 175 14.83 15.43 4.47
CA THR A 175 13.55 14.75 4.22
C THR A 175 13.33 14.51 2.73
N SER A 176 13.57 15.52 1.88
CA SER A 176 13.41 15.41 0.42
C SER A 176 14.34 14.37 -0.18
N ARG A 177 15.63 14.39 0.18
CA ARG A 177 16.61 13.41 -0.31
C ARG A 177 16.25 11.98 0.09
N LEU A 178 15.88 11.76 1.36
CA LEU A 178 15.47 10.45 1.85
C LEU A 178 14.15 9.99 1.21
N SER A 179 13.14 10.86 1.10
CA SER A 179 11.86 10.49 0.48
C SER A 179 12.02 10.16 -1.00
N ASN A 180 12.87 10.90 -1.72
CA ASN A 180 13.16 10.63 -3.13
C ASN A 180 13.87 9.30 -3.31
N LEU A 181 14.90 9.03 -2.49
CA LEU A 181 15.60 7.74 -2.52
C LEU A 181 14.66 6.58 -2.18
N SER A 182 13.85 6.72 -1.12
CA SER A 182 12.83 5.73 -0.76
C SER A 182 11.84 5.47 -1.91
N LEU A 183 11.40 6.50 -2.62
CA LEU A 183 10.49 6.35 -3.76
C LEU A 183 11.17 5.68 -4.95
N GLN A 184 12.43 6.03 -5.22
CA GLN A 184 13.23 5.42 -6.29
C GLN A 184 13.48 3.93 -6.03
N LEU A 185 13.87 3.56 -4.81
CA LEU A 185 14.03 2.16 -4.41
C LEU A 185 12.71 1.39 -4.50
N TYR A 186 11.60 1.99 -4.06
CA TYR A 186 10.28 1.38 -4.22
C TYR A 186 9.91 1.18 -5.70
N GLY A 187 10.17 2.17 -6.56
CA GLY A 187 9.94 2.07 -7.99
C GLY A 187 10.81 1.00 -8.66
N LEU A 188 12.07 0.86 -8.24
CA LEU A 188 12.96 -0.23 -8.67
C LEU A 188 12.40 -1.58 -8.22
N MET A 189 12.01 -1.71 -6.95
CA MET A 189 11.40 -2.92 -6.42
C MET A 189 10.14 -3.35 -7.19
N LEU A 190 9.30 -2.40 -7.60
CA LEU A 190 8.13 -2.70 -8.44
C LEU A 190 8.50 -3.14 -9.87
N LYS A 191 9.61 -2.64 -10.42
CA LYS A 191 10.02 -2.91 -11.80
C LYS A 191 10.84 -4.19 -11.94
N SER A 192 11.79 -4.42 -11.04
CA SER A 192 12.75 -5.53 -11.13
C SER A 192 12.55 -6.60 -10.05
N GLY A 193 11.73 -6.32 -9.02
CA GLY A 193 11.62 -7.20 -7.86
C GLY A 193 12.92 -7.27 -7.06
N TYR A 194 13.15 -8.43 -6.45
CA TYR A 194 14.36 -8.74 -5.67
C TYR A 194 15.60 -8.90 -6.56
N VAL A 195 16.78 -8.55 -6.01
CA VAL A 195 18.08 -8.79 -6.68
C VAL A 195 18.27 -10.26 -7.02
N ARG A 196 18.83 -10.51 -8.20
CA ARG A 196 18.94 -11.86 -8.79
C ARG A 196 20.35 -12.42 -8.83
N ASN A 197 21.35 -11.56 -8.73
CA ASN A 197 22.77 -11.92 -8.84
C ASN A 197 23.65 -10.82 -8.22
N ASP A 198 24.95 -11.11 -8.09
CA ASP A 198 25.93 -10.21 -7.49
C ASP A 198 26.05 -8.87 -8.21
N LYS A 199 25.85 -8.85 -9.54
CA LYS A 199 25.90 -7.62 -10.33
C LYS A 199 24.76 -6.68 -9.95
N GLU A 200 23.52 -7.17 -9.94
CA GLU A 200 22.36 -6.40 -9.49
C GLU A 200 22.49 -5.96 -8.02
N TYR A 201 23.01 -6.85 -7.15
CA TYR A 201 23.28 -6.52 -5.74
C TYR A 201 24.26 -5.35 -5.61
N THR A 202 25.36 -5.37 -6.36
CA THR A 202 26.38 -4.33 -6.35
C THR A 202 25.82 -3.01 -6.88
N GLU A 203 25.13 -3.04 -8.04
CA GLU A 203 24.50 -1.85 -8.63
C GLU A 203 23.52 -1.17 -7.67
N ILE A 204 22.67 -1.95 -6.99
CA ILE A 204 21.69 -1.42 -6.03
C ILE A 204 22.37 -0.91 -4.76
N THR A 205 23.40 -1.59 -4.27
CA THR A 205 24.14 -1.19 -3.08
C THR A 205 24.90 0.11 -3.32
N ASP A 206 25.60 0.24 -4.45
CA ASP A 206 26.30 1.45 -4.86
C ASP A 206 25.32 2.61 -5.07
N TYR A 207 24.16 2.34 -5.67
CA TYR A 207 23.10 3.33 -5.83
C TYR A 207 22.57 3.82 -4.47
N PHE A 208 22.27 2.89 -3.55
CA PHE A 208 21.81 3.23 -2.21
C PHE A 208 22.84 4.07 -1.45
N GLN A 209 24.09 3.62 -1.40
CA GLN A 209 25.17 4.28 -0.67
C GLN A 209 25.50 5.66 -1.25
N SER A 210 25.54 5.80 -2.57
CA SER A 210 25.84 7.07 -3.24
C SER A 210 24.73 8.13 -3.09
N LYS A 211 23.48 7.71 -2.89
CA LYS A 211 22.32 8.62 -2.75
C LYS A 211 21.92 8.88 -1.31
N LEU A 212 22.34 8.05 -0.35
CA LEU A 212 22.04 8.25 1.06
C LEU A 212 22.70 9.55 1.55
N PRO A 213 21.92 10.56 2.01
CA PRO A 213 22.51 11.81 2.47
C PRO A 213 23.32 11.60 3.76
N LYS A 214 24.36 12.40 3.96
CA LYS A 214 25.00 12.53 5.28
C LYS A 214 24.04 13.23 6.23
N TYR A 215 23.96 12.76 7.46
CA TYR A 215 23.09 13.31 8.50
C TYR A 215 23.73 13.18 9.88
N GLU A 216 23.35 14.07 10.79
CA GLU A 216 23.66 13.98 12.22
C GLU A 216 22.40 13.58 12.98
N TRP A 217 22.51 12.59 13.85
CA TRP A 217 21.35 12.01 14.53
C TRP A 217 20.54 13.02 15.36
N ASN A 218 21.25 13.95 16.01
CA ASN A 218 20.66 14.95 16.90
C ASN A 218 19.75 15.96 16.18
N ILE A 219 19.90 16.09 14.86
CA ILE A 219 19.13 17.03 14.04
C ILE A 219 17.82 16.40 13.53
N LEU A 220 17.73 15.07 13.50
CA LEU A 220 16.60 14.35 12.92
C LEU A 220 15.36 14.43 13.82
N GLY A 221 14.28 15.00 13.29
CA GLY A 221 12.95 14.93 13.89
C GLY A 221 12.23 13.63 13.53
N PHE A 222 10.94 13.59 13.82
CA PHE A 222 10.10 12.43 13.50
C PHE A 222 10.12 12.11 11.99
N ARG A 223 9.97 13.14 11.14
CA ARG A 223 9.81 12.98 9.70
C ARG A 223 11.09 12.48 9.02
N GLU A 224 12.24 13.02 9.39
CA GLU A 224 13.51 12.59 8.82
C GLU A 224 13.84 11.15 9.24
N LYS A 225 13.61 10.78 10.51
CA LYS A 225 13.77 9.39 11.00
C LYS A 225 12.85 8.42 10.26
N LEU A 226 11.58 8.79 10.08
CA LEU A 226 10.61 8.00 9.33
C LEU A 226 11.11 7.68 7.91
N TRP A 227 11.55 8.69 7.16
CA TRP A 227 12.03 8.47 5.80
C TRP A 227 13.36 7.70 5.76
N LEU A 228 14.24 7.91 6.74
CA LEU A 228 15.47 7.13 6.87
C LEU A 228 15.15 5.64 7.04
N TYR A 229 14.27 5.28 7.98
CA TYR A 229 13.87 3.90 8.22
C TYR A 229 13.20 3.27 6.98
N LYS A 230 12.32 4.00 6.31
CA LYS A 230 11.69 3.55 5.06
C LYS A 230 12.71 3.29 3.94
N THR A 231 13.70 4.17 3.80
CA THR A 231 14.74 4.04 2.78
C THR A 231 15.56 2.77 3.02
N HIS A 232 16.01 2.55 4.26
CA HIS A 232 16.72 1.34 4.63
C HIS A 232 15.86 0.08 4.50
N LEU A 233 14.57 0.16 4.82
CA LEU A 233 13.63 -0.95 4.64
C LEU A 233 13.53 -1.37 3.17
N TRP A 234 13.36 -0.41 2.25
CA TRP A 234 13.29 -0.73 0.81
C TRP A 234 14.58 -1.35 0.28
N TYR A 235 15.73 -0.80 0.67
CA TYR A 235 17.01 -1.39 0.34
C TYR A 235 17.11 -2.84 0.86
N SER A 236 16.75 -3.06 2.12
CA SER A 236 16.77 -4.39 2.77
C SER A 236 15.87 -5.39 2.05
N PHE A 237 14.66 -4.96 1.64
CA PHE A 237 13.76 -5.80 0.85
C PHE A 237 14.42 -6.19 -0.48
N MET A 238 14.96 -5.23 -1.23
CA MET A 238 15.56 -5.50 -2.53
C MET A 238 16.69 -6.54 -2.45
N ILE A 239 17.54 -6.46 -1.42
CA ILE A 239 18.63 -7.42 -1.20
C ILE A 239 18.23 -8.69 -0.44
N GLN A 240 16.94 -8.87 -0.15
CA GLN A 240 16.40 -10.01 0.60
C GLN A 240 16.99 -10.18 2.02
N ASP A 241 17.38 -9.09 2.67
CA ASP A 241 17.82 -9.09 4.08
C ASP A 241 16.60 -8.88 5.00
N PHE A 242 15.85 -9.95 5.25
CA PHE A 242 14.63 -9.90 6.04
C PHE A 242 14.87 -9.57 7.52
N LEU A 243 16.07 -9.80 8.06
CA LEU A 243 16.43 -9.38 9.40
C LEU A 243 16.56 -7.86 9.48
N SER A 244 17.19 -7.23 8.48
CA SER A 244 17.20 -5.78 8.36
C SER A 244 15.80 -5.22 8.06
N CYS A 245 14.97 -5.91 7.26
CA CYS A 245 13.57 -5.53 7.07
C CYS A 245 12.84 -5.46 8.41
N TYR A 246 12.97 -6.49 9.25
CA TYR A 246 12.40 -6.50 10.61
C TYR A 246 12.95 -5.33 11.45
N LYS A 247 14.27 -5.13 11.47
CA LYS A 247 14.92 -4.05 12.23
C LYS A 247 14.36 -2.67 11.86
N TYR A 248 14.27 -2.33 10.57
CA TYR A 248 13.87 -1.00 10.13
C TYR A 248 12.36 -0.80 10.14
N SER A 249 11.56 -1.84 9.85
CA SER A 249 10.10 -1.78 10.01
C SER A 249 9.70 -1.66 11.48
N LYS A 250 10.38 -2.38 12.38
CA LYS A 250 10.19 -2.23 13.83
C LYS A 250 10.52 -0.83 14.30
N LYS A 251 11.67 -0.27 13.92
CA LYS A 251 12.04 1.12 14.23
C LYS A 251 11.02 2.13 13.71
N TRP A 252 10.46 1.91 12.52
CA TRP A 252 9.38 2.73 11.98
C TRP A 252 8.13 2.64 12.87
N VAL A 253 7.65 1.45 13.18
CA VAL A 253 6.44 1.26 14.00
C VAL A 253 6.64 1.79 15.43
N ASP A 254 7.78 1.51 16.04
CA ASP A 254 8.14 2.00 17.37
C ASP A 254 8.15 3.54 17.42
N LEU A 255 8.68 4.21 16.38
CA LEU A 255 8.67 5.67 16.28
C LEU A 255 7.26 6.27 16.40
N PHE A 256 6.23 5.57 15.88
CA PHE A 256 4.83 5.98 16.03
C PHE A 256 4.28 5.72 17.43
N TYR A 257 4.60 4.57 18.04
CA TYR A 257 4.16 4.28 19.41
C TYR A 257 4.86 5.17 20.46
N GLU A 258 6.09 5.60 20.20
CA GLU A 258 6.82 6.59 21.00
C GLU A 258 6.23 8.01 20.84
N ASN A 259 5.54 8.27 19.73
CA ASN A 259 4.92 9.57 19.42
C ASN A 259 3.43 9.39 19.04
N PRO A 260 2.53 9.03 19.97
CA PRO A 260 1.14 8.63 19.64
C PRO A 260 0.36 9.67 18.84
N LYS A 261 0.61 10.97 19.05
CA LYS A 261 0.01 12.06 18.24
C LYS A 261 0.25 11.87 16.75
N MET A 262 1.40 11.32 16.36
CA MET A 262 1.75 11.10 14.96
C MET A 262 0.94 9.96 14.32
N ILE A 263 0.38 9.04 15.10
CA ILE A 263 -0.54 8.00 14.60
C ILE A 263 -1.78 8.67 14.01
N ILE A 264 -2.37 9.61 14.74
CA ILE A 264 -3.57 10.35 14.34
C ILE A 264 -3.27 11.29 13.16
N LEU A 265 -2.10 11.93 13.17
CA LEU A 265 -1.70 12.87 12.10
C LEU A 265 -1.29 12.17 10.80
N ASN A 266 -0.74 10.96 10.89
CA ASN A 266 -0.18 10.24 9.75
C ASN A 266 -0.62 8.75 9.72
N PRO A 267 -1.93 8.46 9.75
CA PRO A 267 -2.46 7.12 9.91
C PRO A 267 -2.02 6.19 8.77
N VAL A 268 -1.97 6.69 7.53
CA VAL A 268 -1.51 5.91 6.37
C VAL A 268 -0.06 5.41 6.53
N PHE A 269 0.84 6.23 7.10
CA PHE A 269 2.21 5.79 7.35
C PHE A 269 2.27 4.78 8.50
N PHE A 270 1.43 4.94 9.53
CA PHE A 270 1.31 3.95 10.61
C PHE A 270 0.80 2.60 10.09
N LEU A 271 -0.27 2.58 9.31
CA LEU A 271 -0.86 1.38 8.70
C LEU A 271 0.17 0.63 7.85
N ARG A 272 0.88 1.35 6.95
CA ARG A 272 1.93 0.76 6.10
C ARG A 272 3.11 0.24 6.91
N GLY A 273 3.55 0.97 7.93
CA GLY A 273 4.65 0.53 8.80
C GLY A 273 4.34 -0.81 9.48
N ASN A 274 3.13 -0.94 10.05
CA ASN A 274 2.68 -2.20 10.65
C ASN A 274 2.56 -3.31 9.62
N HIS A 275 2.05 -3.04 8.42
CA HIS A 275 1.99 -4.02 7.35
C HIS A 275 3.38 -4.60 7.02
N TYR A 276 4.38 -3.74 6.81
CA TYR A 276 5.74 -4.20 6.51
C TYR A 276 6.44 -4.87 7.69
N LEU A 277 6.12 -4.47 8.93
CA LEU A 277 6.61 -5.16 10.12
C LEU A 277 6.05 -6.58 10.19
N LEU A 278 4.75 -6.75 9.98
CA LEU A 278 4.10 -8.05 9.96
C LEU A 278 4.60 -8.92 8.79
N GLU A 279 4.81 -8.34 7.62
CA GLU A 279 5.41 -9.03 6.46
C GLU A 279 6.86 -9.46 6.75
N SER A 280 7.65 -8.61 7.40
CA SER A 280 9.03 -8.94 7.81
C SER A 280 9.04 -10.08 8.83
N LEU A 281 8.14 -10.03 9.83
CA LEU A 281 7.94 -11.09 10.82
C LEU A 281 7.53 -12.41 10.18
N TYR A 282 6.67 -12.35 9.15
CA TYR A 282 6.28 -13.51 8.36
C TYR A 282 7.46 -14.14 7.64
N HIS A 283 8.28 -13.32 6.98
CA HIS A 283 9.45 -13.80 6.23
C HIS A 283 10.53 -14.42 7.12
N ILE A 284 10.75 -13.91 8.33
CA ILE A 284 11.67 -14.52 9.31
C ILE A 284 11.03 -15.66 10.12
N ARG A 285 9.76 -16.00 9.83
CA ARG A 285 8.95 -17.04 10.49
C ARG A 285 8.79 -16.87 12.01
N ASP A 286 8.81 -15.63 12.52
CA ASP A 286 8.55 -15.34 13.94
C ASP A 286 7.04 -15.21 14.21
N LYS A 287 6.39 -16.36 14.43
CA LYS A 287 4.94 -16.44 14.65
C LYS A 287 4.49 -15.76 15.95
N THR A 288 5.32 -15.79 16.99
CA THR A 288 4.98 -15.26 18.31
C THR A 288 4.87 -13.75 18.25
N GLN A 289 5.91 -13.09 17.72
CA GLN A 289 5.89 -11.64 17.56
C GLN A 289 4.90 -11.18 16.50
N LEU A 290 4.66 -11.97 15.45
CA LEU A 290 3.65 -11.65 14.43
C LEU A 290 2.26 -11.54 15.05
N LYS A 291 1.83 -12.52 15.84
CA LYS A 291 0.50 -12.49 16.50
C LYS A 291 0.37 -11.34 17.50
N LEU A 292 1.41 -11.11 18.32
CA LEU A 292 1.42 -10.00 19.28
C LEU A 292 1.33 -8.64 18.57
N THR A 293 2.12 -8.46 17.51
CA THR A 293 2.13 -7.24 16.71
C THR A 293 0.79 -7.03 16.00
N LEU A 294 0.21 -8.09 15.43
CA LEU A 294 -1.08 -8.01 14.74
C LEU A 294 -2.19 -7.63 15.72
N SER A 295 -2.23 -8.24 16.91
CA SER A 295 -3.22 -7.90 17.94
C SER A 295 -3.07 -6.45 18.42
N LYS A 296 -1.83 -5.98 18.62
CA LYS A 296 -1.57 -4.57 18.99
C LYS A 296 -2.01 -3.62 17.87
N PHE A 297 -1.74 -3.98 16.62
CA PHE A 297 -2.13 -3.20 15.45
C PHE A 297 -3.66 -3.12 15.33
N GLU A 298 -4.37 -4.24 15.42
CA GLU A 298 -5.84 -4.30 15.42
C GLU A 298 -6.44 -3.43 16.52
N LYS A 299 -5.97 -3.58 17.77
CA LYS A 299 -6.45 -2.76 18.90
C LYS A 299 -6.28 -1.26 18.67
N THR A 300 -5.19 -0.87 18.01
CA THR A 300 -4.90 0.55 17.75
C THR A 300 -5.86 1.11 16.70
N ILE A 301 -6.08 0.38 15.60
CA ILE A 301 -6.94 0.87 14.51
C ILE A 301 -8.44 0.80 14.83
N THR A 302 -8.84 -0.03 15.80
CA THR A 302 -10.23 -0.11 16.29
C THR A 302 -10.51 0.85 17.45
N SER A 303 -9.52 1.63 17.91
CA SER A 303 -9.73 2.60 18.97
C SER A 303 -10.55 3.80 18.46
N ASP A 304 -11.36 4.39 19.34
CA ASP A 304 -12.23 5.52 19.00
C ASP A 304 -11.44 6.76 18.53
N ASP A 305 -10.18 6.89 18.98
CA ASP A 305 -9.29 7.99 18.64
C ASP A 305 -8.60 7.82 17.27
N PHE A 306 -8.72 6.65 16.63
CA PHE A 306 -8.08 6.41 15.35
C PHE A 306 -8.85 7.11 14.22
N PRO A 307 -8.17 7.87 13.33
CA PRO A 307 -8.86 8.59 12.26
C PRO A 307 -9.62 7.63 11.34
N GLN A 308 -10.82 8.03 10.94
CA GLN A 308 -11.65 7.27 10.00
C GLN A 308 -11.83 8.08 8.72
N ASP A 309 -11.34 7.54 7.62
CA ASP A 309 -11.63 8.03 6.27
C ASP A 309 -11.65 6.86 5.28
N ASP A 310 -12.20 7.13 4.09
CA ASP A 310 -12.37 6.17 3.02
C ASP A 310 -11.08 5.42 2.64
N ASN A 311 -9.93 6.09 2.69
CA ASN A 311 -8.64 5.51 2.32
C ASN A 311 -8.06 4.69 3.47
N ILE A 312 -8.23 5.14 4.71
CA ILE A 312 -7.84 4.42 5.93
C ILE A 312 -8.59 3.11 6.05
N GLU A 313 -9.90 3.10 5.78
CA GLU A 313 -10.70 1.87 5.83
C GLU A 313 -10.20 0.81 4.84
N VAL A 314 -9.96 1.22 3.59
CA VAL A 314 -9.47 0.32 2.53
C VAL A 314 -8.09 -0.24 2.87
N LEU A 315 -7.18 0.60 3.36
CA LEU A 315 -5.83 0.18 3.75
C LEU A 315 -5.84 -0.73 4.98
N SER A 316 -6.68 -0.42 5.97
CA SER A 316 -6.87 -1.24 7.17
C SER A 316 -7.39 -2.62 6.78
N PHE A 317 -8.42 -2.69 5.95
CA PHE A 317 -8.92 -3.95 5.39
C PHE A 317 -7.80 -4.74 4.71
N GLN A 318 -7.09 -4.12 3.76
CA GLN A 318 -6.03 -4.79 3.02
C GLN A 318 -4.96 -5.38 3.96
N PHE A 319 -4.46 -4.59 4.91
CA PHE A 319 -3.32 -5.00 5.73
C PHE A 319 -3.70 -5.98 6.84
N ILE A 320 -4.90 -5.87 7.42
CA ILE A 320 -5.37 -6.81 8.45
C ILE A 320 -5.62 -8.18 7.83
N TYR A 321 -6.42 -8.27 6.77
CA TYR A 321 -6.79 -9.56 6.20
C TYR A 321 -5.61 -10.28 5.54
N ASN A 322 -4.67 -9.52 4.96
CA ASN A 322 -3.42 -10.10 4.46
C ASN A 322 -2.63 -10.79 5.59
N ASN A 323 -2.51 -10.13 6.75
CA ASN A 323 -1.73 -10.63 7.87
C ASN A 323 -2.44 -11.68 8.72
N ARG A 324 -3.77 -11.65 8.82
CA ARG A 324 -4.55 -12.75 9.41
C ARG A 324 -4.34 -14.05 8.65
N LEU A 325 -4.35 -14.00 7.31
CA LEU A 325 -4.01 -15.16 6.49
C LEU A 325 -2.57 -15.63 6.72
N ASN A 326 -1.61 -14.69 6.84
CA ASN A 326 -0.22 -15.02 7.15
C ASN A 326 -0.05 -15.78 8.47
N VAL A 327 -0.84 -15.45 9.51
CA VAL A 327 -0.85 -16.21 10.78
C VAL A 327 -1.22 -17.68 10.51
N HIS A 328 -2.33 -17.92 9.82
CA HIS A 328 -2.79 -19.28 9.51
C HIS A 328 -1.77 -20.05 8.66
N PHE A 329 -1.09 -19.38 7.74
CA PHE A 329 -0.06 -20.00 6.92
C PHE A 329 1.18 -20.40 7.73
N LEU A 330 1.59 -19.59 8.71
CA LEU A 330 2.71 -19.95 9.59
C LEU A 330 2.37 -21.06 10.58
N GLU A 331 1.11 -21.18 11.00
CA GLU A 331 0.67 -22.17 11.97
C GLU A 331 0.18 -23.47 11.34
N GLY A 332 -0.02 -23.50 10.02
CA GLY A 332 -0.64 -24.62 9.32
C GLY A 332 -2.14 -24.77 9.61
N THR A 333 -2.79 -23.76 10.20
CA THR A 333 -4.20 -23.77 10.61
C THR A 333 -5.12 -23.33 9.47
N PHE A 334 -4.94 -23.90 8.27
CA PHE A 334 -5.64 -23.49 7.05
C PHE A 334 -7.17 -23.63 7.17
N SER A 335 -7.66 -24.72 7.77
CA SER A 335 -9.08 -24.95 7.98
C SER A 335 -9.70 -23.91 8.93
N ASP A 336 -8.98 -23.53 9.99
CA ASP A 336 -9.43 -22.52 10.95
C ASP A 336 -9.50 -21.13 10.31
N GLY A 337 -8.69 -20.87 9.28
CA GLY A 337 -8.70 -19.62 8.53
C GLY A 337 -9.84 -19.50 7.51
N HIS A 338 -10.67 -20.53 7.32
CA HIS A 338 -11.69 -20.54 6.26
C HIS A 338 -12.72 -19.41 6.38
N TYR A 339 -13.08 -18.99 7.60
CA TYR A 339 -14.04 -17.89 7.83
C TYR A 339 -13.59 -16.58 7.18
N LEU A 340 -12.28 -16.34 7.06
CA LEU A 340 -11.71 -15.13 6.46
C LEU A 340 -12.11 -14.97 4.99
N VAL A 341 -12.41 -16.07 4.28
CA VAL A 341 -12.80 -16.01 2.86
C VAL A 341 -14.06 -15.17 2.68
N GLU A 342 -15.09 -15.41 3.50
CA GLU A 342 -16.35 -14.67 3.41
C GLU A 342 -16.15 -13.18 3.73
N GLU A 343 -15.40 -12.88 4.79
CA GLU A 343 -15.09 -11.50 5.20
C GLU A 343 -14.31 -10.74 4.12
N ILE A 344 -13.31 -11.40 3.51
CA ILE A 344 -12.51 -10.83 2.42
C ILE A 344 -13.39 -10.55 1.19
N LEU A 345 -14.26 -11.48 0.78
CA LEU A 345 -15.12 -11.28 -0.38
C LEU A 345 -16.13 -10.15 -0.17
N LYS A 346 -16.67 -10.00 1.05
CA LYS A 346 -17.52 -8.86 1.43
C LYS A 346 -16.74 -7.55 1.30
N GLY A 347 -15.53 -7.48 1.85
CA GLY A 347 -14.68 -6.28 1.77
C GLY A 347 -14.25 -5.95 0.34
N VAL A 348 -13.84 -6.93 -0.45
CA VAL A 348 -13.50 -6.74 -1.88
C VAL A 348 -14.68 -6.17 -2.66
N THR A 349 -15.90 -6.63 -2.36
CA THR A 349 -17.12 -6.11 -3.00
C THR A 349 -17.43 -4.69 -2.54
N ALA A 350 -17.36 -4.42 -1.23
CA ALA A 350 -17.62 -3.10 -0.65
C ALA A 350 -16.64 -2.03 -1.15
N TYR A 351 -15.36 -2.40 -1.31
CA TYR A 351 -14.29 -1.47 -1.66
C TYR A 351 -13.85 -1.55 -3.13
N LYS A 352 -14.59 -2.25 -4.00
CA LYS A 352 -14.22 -2.53 -5.40
C LYS A 352 -13.77 -1.31 -6.20
N ASN A 353 -14.39 -0.14 -5.98
CA ASN A 353 -14.08 1.09 -6.73
C ASN A 353 -12.83 1.83 -6.21
N ARG A 354 -12.30 1.42 -5.05
CA ARG A 354 -11.17 2.06 -4.35
C ARG A 354 -9.97 1.11 -4.20
N LEU A 355 -10.20 -0.20 -4.28
CA LEU A 355 -9.15 -1.21 -4.34
C LEU A 355 -8.59 -1.34 -5.75
N ASP A 356 -7.27 -1.31 -5.86
CA ASP A 356 -6.57 -1.64 -7.11
C ASP A 356 -6.66 -3.15 -7.40
N ASP A 357 -6.80 -3.50 -8.69
CA ASP A 357 -6.86 -4.88 -9.19
C ASP A 357 -5.74 -5.77 -8.63
N HIS A 358 -4.53 -5.23 -8.48
CA HIS A 358 -3.37 -5.93 -7.94
C HIS A 358 -3.62 -6.45 -6.53
N HIS A 359 -4.16 -5.60 -5.64
CA HIS A 359 -4.42 -5.98 -4.26
C HIS A 359 -5.50 -7.04 -4.15
N ILE A 360 -6.52 -6.96 -5.00
CA ILE A 360 -7.57 -7.98 -5.10
C ILE A 360 -6.95 -9.32 -5.54
N MET A 361 -6.04 -9.30 -6.52
CA MET A 361 -5.37 -10.54 -6.96
C MET A 361 -4.48 -11.14 -5.87
N VAL A 362 -3.77 -10.33 -5.09
CA VAL A 362 -2.99 -10.84 -3.95
C VAL A 362 -3.90 -11.55 -2.93
N LEU A 363 -5.09 -10.99 -2.66
CA LEU A 363 -6.07 -11.64 -1.78
C LEU A 363 -6.59 -12.95 -2.39
N TYR A 364 -6.93 -12.98 -3.69
CA TYR A 364 -7.32 -14.22 -4.37
C TYR A 364 -6.22 -15.28 -4.37
N TYR A 365 -4.96 -14.88 -4.53
CA TYR A 365 -3.83 -15.81 -4.44
C TYR A 365 -3.75 -16.44 -3.06
N LYS A 366 -3.85 -15.64 -1.99
CA LYS A 366 -3.84 -16.15 -0.62
C LYS A 366 -5.07 -17.02 -0.31
N ILE A 367 -6.25 -16.68 -0.82
CA ILE A 367 -7.44 -17.55 -0.72
C ILE A 367 -7.17 -18.89 -1.44
N GLY A 368 -6.53 -18.87 -2.61
CA GLY A 368 -6.08 -20.08 -3.30
C GLY A 368 -5.15 -20.93 -2.45
N CYS A 369 -4.14 -20.31 -1.84
CA CYS A 369 -3.21 -20.99 -0.91
C CYS A 369 -3.93 -21.59 0.30
N LEU A 370 -4.93 -20.89 0.84
CA LEU A 370 -5.75 -21.37 1.96
C LEU A 370 -6.48 -22.66 1.58
N TYR A 371 -7.19 -22.66 0.45
CA TYR A 371 -7.88 -23.85 -0.05
C TYR A 371 -6.92 -24.98 -0.42
N PHE A 372 -5.73 -24.65 -0.92
CA PHE A 372 -4.69 -25.64 -1.18
C PHE A 372 -4.26 -26.36 0.12
N GLY A 373 -4.00 -25.60 1.19
CA GLY A 373 -3.66 -26.16 2.50
C GLY A 373 -4.78 -27.00 3.14
N MET A 374 -6.04 -26.72 2.78
CA MET A 374 -7.22 -27.52 3.17
C MET A 374 -7.45 -28.76 2.28
N ALA A 375 -6.57 -29.05 1.31
CA ALA A 375 -6.75 -30.07 0.28
C ALA A 375 -8.01 -29.87 -0.61
N ASN A 376 -8.57 -28.65 -0.66
CA ASN A 376 -9.65 -28.30 -1.57
C ASN A 376 -9.09 -27.76 -2.90
N HIS A 377 -8.49 -28.66 -3.68
CA HIS A 377 -7.77 -28.31 -4.90
C HIS A 377 -8.68 -27.66 -5.96
N LYS A 378 -9.95 -28.08 -6.06
CA LYS A 378 -10.93 -27.48 -7.00
C LYS A 378 -11.15 -25.99 -6.71
N LYS A 379 -11.37 -25.62 -5.44
CA LYS A 379 -11.52 -24.21 -5.04
C LYS A 379 -10.23 -23.43 -5.22
N CYS A 380 -9.08 -24.03 -4.90
CA CYS A 380 -7.78 -23.43 -5.19
C CYS A 380 -7.67 -23.01 -6.67
N ILE A 381 -7.97 -23.92 -7.59
CA ILE A 381 -7.93 -23.67 -9.04
C ILE A 381 -8.92 -22.58 -9.47
N GLU A 382 -10.14 -22.56 -8.90
CA GLU A 382 -11.15 -21.52 -9.17
C GLU A 382 -10.58 -20.11 -8.89
N TYR A 383 -9.95 -19.92 -7.72
CA TYR A 383 -9.39 -18.63 -7.34
C TYR A 383 -8.14 -18.26 -8.13
N LEU A 384 -7.24 -19.21 -8.39
CA LEU A 384 -6.03 -18.96 -9.19
C LEU A 384 -6.38 -18.60 -10.64
N SER A 385 -7.45 -19.20 -11.19
CA SER A 385 -7.94 -18.86 -12.52
C SER A 385 -8.38 -17.40 -12.65
N LYS A 386 -8.87 -16.77 -11.57
CA LYS A 386 -9.20 -15.33 -11.55
C LYS A 386 -7.97 -14.45 -11.78
N ILE A 387 -6.79 -14.92 -11.38
CA ILE A 387 -5.52 -14.22 -11.55
C ILE A 387 -4.95 -14.51 -12.95
N ILE A 388 -4.90 -15.79 -13.32
CA ILE A 388 -4.30 -16.27 -14.59
C ILE A 388 -5.03 -15.70 -15.81
N ASN A 389 -6.36 -15.59 -15.75
CA ASN A 389 -7.19 -15.12 -16.86
C ASN A 389 -7.32 -13.58 -16.90
N ASN A 390 -6.78 -12.87 -15.91
CA ASN A 390 -6.90 -11.42 -15.85
C ASN A 390 -5.90 -10.73 -16.79
N LYS A 391 -6.42 -10.10 -17.84
CA LYS A 391 -5.64 -9.34 -18.83
C LYS A 391 -5.23 -7.94 -18.37
N SER A 392 -5.77 -7.42 -17.25
CA SER A 392 -5.43 -6.08 -16.73
C SER A 392 -4.09 -6.04 -16.00
N LEU A 393 -3.59 -7.19 -15.52
CA LEU A 393 -2.30 -7.27 -14.85
C LEU A 393 -1.15 -7.18 -15.85
N LYS A 394 -0.53 -6.00 -15.92
CA LYS A 394 0.79 -5.80 -16.53
C LYS A 394 1.90 -5.56 -15.49
N MET A 395 1.53 -5.38 -14.21
CA MET A 395 2.39 -4.75 -13.20
C MET A 395 3.09 -5.73 -12.22
N ARG A 396 2.73 -7.01 -12.20
CA ARG A 396 3.47 -8.02 -11.41
C ARG A 396 3.45 -9.41 -12.06
N GLU A 397 4.52 -9.71 -12.79
CA GLU A 397 4.73 -10.97 -13.50
C GLU A 397 4.97 -12.13 -12.51
N ASP A 398 5.59 -11.86 -11.35
CA ASP A 398 5.85 -12.81 -10.27
C ASP A 398 4.57 -13.47 -9.73
N LEU A 399 3.54 -12.68 -9.38
CA LEU A 399 2.27 -13.19 -8.85
C LEU A 399 1.60 -14.12 -9.87
N MET A 400 1.65 -13.79 -11.16
CA MET A 400 1.14 -14.66 -12.22
C MET A 400 1.96 -15.94 -12.35
N CYS A 401 3.29 -15.87 -12.23
CA CYS A 401 4.16 -17.04 -12.23
C CYS A 401 3.79 -17.99 -11.09
N PHE A 402 3.72 -17.49 -9.85
CA PHE A 402 3.38 -18.31 -8.69
C PHE A 402 1.94 -18.83 -8.73
N ALA A 403 0.98 -18.05 -9.25
CA ALA A 403 -0.39 -18.52 -9.43
C ALA A 403 -0.47 -19.67 -10.44
N ARG A 404 0.27 -19.60 -11.55
CA ARG A 404 0.33 -20.69 -12.55
C ARG A 404 1.00 -21.94 -11.99
N VAL A 405 2.13 -21.80 -11.30
CA VAL A 405 2.84 -22.93 -10.68
C VAL A 405 1.94 -23.62 -9.65
N LEU A 406 1.33 -22.86 -8.73
CA LEU A 406 0.41 -23.43 -7.74
C LEU A 406 -0.83 -24.06 -8.40
N SER A 407 -1.33 -23.45 -9.48
CA SER A 407 -2.46 -24.01 -10.23
C SER A 407 -2.11 -25.36 -10.84
N LEU A 408 -0.93 -25.52 -11.42
CA LEU A 408 -0.46 -26.80 -11.96
C LEU A 408 -0.37 -27.87 -10.87
N VAL A 409 0.21 -27.52 -9.72
CA VAL A 409 0.28 -28.42 -8.57
C VAL A 409 -1.12 -28.82 -8.10
N ALA A 410 -2.06 -27.87 -8.01
CA ALA A 410 -3.43 -28.16 -7.61
C ALA A 410 -4.19 -29.03 -8.63
N HIS A 411 -3.95 -28.89 -9.93
CA HIS A 411 -4.57 -29.76 -10.94
C HIS A 411 -4.09 -31.20 -10.82
N TYR A 412 -2.78 -31.37 -10.60
CA TYR A 412 -2.18 -32.67 -10.36
C TYR A 412 -2.77 -33.34 -9.11
N GLU A 413 -2.83 -32.64 -7.97
CA GLU A 413 -3.43 -33.16 -6.72
C GLU A 413 -4.93 -33.48 -6.86
N ALA A 414 -5.63 -32.80 -7.76
CA ALA A 414 -7.05 -33.06 -8.02
C ALA A 414 -7.30 -34.25 -8.97
N GLY A 415 -6.25 -34.86 -9.55
CA GLY A 415 -6.37 -35.89 -10.59
C GLY A 415 -7.03 -35.38 -11.88
N MET A 416 -6.94 -34.07 -12.17
CA MET A 416 -7.56 -33.44 -13.33
C MET A 416 -6.60 -33.42 -14.53
N ASP A 417 -6.23 -34.61 -15.00
CA ASP A 417 -5.11 -34.79 -15.93
C ASP A 417 -5.42 -34.38 -17.38
N TYR A 418 -6.71 -34.29 -17.75
CA TYR A 418 -7.17 -34.07 -19.13
C TYR A 418 -6.64 -32.79 -19.79
N HIS A 419 -6.31 -31.76 -19.00
CA HIS A 419 -5.78 -30.48 -19.50
C HIS A 419 -4.37 -30.15 -18.99
N LEU A 420 -3.75 -31.04 -18.20
CA LEU A 420 -2.49 -30.74 -17.51
C LEU A 420 -1.36 -30.48 -18.51
N GLU A 421 -1.24 -31.28 -19.57
CA GLU A 421 -0.18 -31.10 -20.59
C GLU A 421 -0.28 -29.76 -21.32
N THR A 422 -1.50 -29.32 -21.65
CA THR A 422 -1.75 -28.03 -22.29
C THR A 422 -1.39 -26.89 -21.34
N GLN A 423 -1.84 -26.95 -20.08
CA GLN A 423 -1.52 -25.94 -19.07
C GLN A 423 -0.02 -25.87 -18.76
N LEU A 424 0.68 -27.00 -18.78
CA LEU A 424 2.13 -27.08 -18.62
C LEU A 424 2.85 -26.37 -19.77
N LYS A 425 2.45 -26.63 -21.02
CA LYS A 425 3.02 -25.96 -22.19
C LYS A 425 2.77 -24.45 -22.17
N GLU A 426 1.58 -24.02 -21.76
CA GLU A 426 1.24 -22.59 -21.65
C GLU A 426 2.02 -21.90 -20.53
N THR A 427 2.10 -22.53 -19.35
CA THR A 427 2.85 -22.00 -18.22
C THR A 427 4.34 -21.92 -18.53
N TYR A 428 4.90 -22.95 -19.17
CA TYR A 428 6.30 -22.93 -19.61
C TYR A 428 6.59 -21.79 -20.59
N ARG A 429 5.72 -21.62 -21.61
CA ARG A 429 5.83 -20.51 -22.57
C ARG A 429 5.75 -19.15 -21.88
N PHE A 430 4.88 -19.03 -20.87
CA PHE A 430 4.76 -17.81 -20.07
C PHE A 430 6.04 -17.52 -19.29
N LEU A 431 6.55 -18.49 -18.53
CA LEU A 431 7.75 -18.34 -17.69
C LEU A 431 9.00 -17.98 -18.52
N ILE A 432 9.18 -18.58 -19.71
CA ILE A 432 10.27 -18.20 -20.63
C ILE A 432 10.16 -16.75 -21.07
N LYS A 433 8.96 -16.32 -21.46
CA LYS A 433 8.74 -14.98 -22.01
C LYS A 433 9.09 -13.86 -21.02
N MET A 434 9.01 -14.13 -19.71
CA MET A 434 9.24 -13.12 -18.67
C MET A 434 10.71 -12.97 -18.28
N ASN A 435 11.63 -13.76 -18.86
CA ASN A 435 13.06 -13.74 -18.51
C ASN A 435 13.31 -13.86 -16.99
N ASP A 436 12.38 -14.52 -16.30
CA ASP A 436 12.27 -14.66 -14.85
C ASP A 436 12.38 -16.14 -14.49
N LEU A 437 13.24 -16.89 -15.21
CA LEU A 437 13.54 -18.29 -14.96
C LEU A 437 14.71 -18.40 -14.00
N HIS A 438 14.38 -18.36 -12.71
CA HIS A 438 15.26 -18.71 -11.62
C HIS A 438 15.47 -20.22 -11.52
N GLU A 439 16.55 -20.64 -10.86
CA GLU A 439 16.95 -22.04 -10.81
C GLU A 439 15.84 -22.91 -10.19
N VAL A 440 15.15 -22.40 -9.15
CA VAL A 440 14.00 -23.10 -8.56
C VAL A 440 12.86 -23.30 -9.57
N GLN A 441 12.54 -22.28 -10.39
CA GLN A 441 11.48 -22.39 -11.40
C GLN A 441 11.87 -23.30 -12.56
N LYS A 442 13.15 -23.28 -12.98
CA LYS A 442 13.68 -24.21 -13.99
C LYS A 442 13.53 -25.66 -13.55
N GLU A 443 13.90 -25.96 -12.31
CA GLU A 443 13.78 -27.32 -11.75
C GLU A 443 12.32 -27.72 -11.58
N MET A 444 11.44 -26.81 -11.16
CA MET A 444 9.99 -27.05 -11.10
C MET A 444 9.39 -27.38 -12.47
N ILE A 445 9.72 -26.60 -13.50
CA ILE A 445 9.28 -26.87 -14.87
C ILE A 445 9.80 -28.21 -15.36
N LYS A 446 11.09 -28.49 -15.14
CA LYS A 446 11.73 -29.73 -15.58
C LYS A 446 11.07 -30.94 -14.93
N PHE A 447 10.78 -30.84 -13.64
CA PHE A 447 10.01 -31.85 -12.91
C PHE A 447 8.63 -32.05 -13.53
N LEU A 448 7.88 -30.98 -13.74
CA LEU A 448 6.53 -31.04 -14.28
C LEU A 448 6.47 -31.56 -15.72
N LYS A 449 7.49 -31.28 -16.56
CA LYS A 449 7.59 -31.87 -17.91
C LYS A 449 7.77 -33.38 -17.87
N ASN A 450 8.61 -33.86 -16.95
CA ASN A 450 8.89 -35.29 -16.81
C ASN A 450 7.75 -36.04 -16.11
N LEU A 451 6.81 -35.32 -15.49
CA LEU A 451 5.70 -35.91 -14.72
C LEU A 451 4.82 -36.84 -15.55
N GLY A 452 4.61 -36.52 -16.83
CA GLY A 452 3.82 -37.36 -17.75
C GLY A 452 4.45 -38.71 -18.07
N ASP A 453 5.78 -38.82 -17.91
CA ASP A 453 6.55 -40.04 -18.18
C ASP A 453 6.82 -40.87 -16.91
N ILE A 454 6.38 -40.39 -15.74
CA ILE A 454 6.63 -41.02 -14.44
C ILE A 454 5.47 -41.94 -14.07
N PHE A 455 5.77 -43.23 -13.84
CA PHE A 455 4.76 -44.18 -13.36
C PHE A 455 4.37 -43.90 -11.89
N PRO A 456 3.16 -44.28 -11.44
CA PRO A 456 2.70 -44.03 -10.06
C PRO A 456 3.65 -44.53 -8.96
N HIS A 457 4.35 -45.63 -9.18
CA HIS A 457 5.32 -46.18 -8.23
C HIS A 457 6.64 -45.40 -8.16
N GLN A 458 6.97 -44.60 -9.18
CA GLN A 458 8.19 -43.79 -9.27
C GLN A 458 8.01 -42.35 -8.76
N ILE A 459 6.76 -41.93 -8.55
CA ILE A 459 6.43 -40.53 -8.28
C ILE A 459 7.00 -40.05 -6.93
N LYS A 460 6.98 -40.90 -5.91
CA LYS A 460 7.57 -40.59 -4.60
C LYS A 460 9.07 -40.34 -4.70
N ASP A 461 9.77 -41.13 -5.50
CA ASP A 461 11.22 -40.94 -5.69
C ASP A 461 11.53 -39.71 -6.54
N ALA A 462 10.65 -39.36 -7.49
CA ALA A 462 10.73 -38.11 -8.22
C ALA A 462 10.54 -36.88 -7.29
N PHE A 463 9.58 -36.94 -6.37
CA PHE A 463 9.40 -35.89 -5.34
C PHE A 463 10.62 -35.78 -4.41
N LYS A 464 11.19 -36.89 -3.95
CA LYS A 464 12.43 -36.88 -3.15
C LYS A 464 13.58 -36.23 -3.91
N LYS A 465 13.72 -36.52 -5.20
CA LYS A 465 14.75 -35.93 -6.05
C LYS A 465 14.55 -34.42 -6.18
N LEU A 466 13.33 -33.97 -6.48
CA LEU A 466 13.02 -32.54 -6.56
C LEU A 466 13.24 -31.84 -5.22
N HIS A 467 12.78 -32.41 -4.11
CA HIS A 467 12.99 -31.86 -2.77
C HIS A 467 14.47 -31.67 -2.45
N LYS A 468 15.29 -32.70 -2.70
CA LYS A 468 16.73 -32.62 -2.50
C LYS A 468 17.37 -31.51 -3.34
N THR A 469 16.93 -31.31 -4.58
CA THR A 469 17.42 -30.23 -5.44
C THR A 469 16.98 -28.86 -4.92
N LEU A 470 15.69 -28.67 -4.64
CA LEU A 470 15.16 -27.37 -4.22
C LEU A 470 15.69 -26.94 -2.85
N LYS A 471 15.90 -27.89 -1.92
CA LYS A 471 16.42 -27.60 -0.58
C LYS A 471 17.80 -26.94 -0.60
N GLN A 472 18.61 -27.16 -1.64
CA GLN A 472 19.91 -26.49 -1.78
C GLN A 472 19.78 -24.96 -1.99
N TYR A 473 18.62 -24.51 -2.47
CA TYR A 473 18.34 -23.10 -2.73
C TYR A 473 17.64 -22.38 -1.57
N GLU A 474 17.30 -23.09 -0.49
CA GLU A 474 16.56 -22.54 0.66
C GLU A 474 17.32 -21.36 1.31
N ASP A 475 18.63 -21.50 1.49
CA ASP A 475 19.50 -20.48 2.06
C ASP A 475 20.28 -19.68 1.00
N HIS A 476 20.01 -19.91 -0.29
CA HIS A 476 20.73 -19.22 -1.36
C HIS A 476 20.39 -17.72 -1.35
N PRO A 477 21.39 -16.81 -1.45
CA PRO A 477 21.19 -15.37 -1.32
C PRO A 477 20.09 -14.79 -2.23
N TYR A 478 19.94 -15.37 -3.43
CA TYR A 478 19.02 -14.88 -4.46
C TYR A 478 17.83 -15.79 -4.74
N GLU A 479 17.99 -17.10 -4.57
CA GLU A 479 16.99 -18.10 -5.02
C GLU A 479 15.95 -18.40 -3.92
N LYS A 480 16.26 -18.05 -2.67
CA LYS A 480 15.35 -18.20 -1.53
C LYS A 480 14.00 -17.50 -1.71
N ARG A 481 13.92 -16.48 -2.59
CA ARG A 481 12.66 -15.81 -2.93
C ARG A 481 11.55 -16.74 -3.41
N ALA A 482 11.91 -17.85 -4.05
CA ALA A 482 10.94 -18.78 -4.63
C ALA A 482 10.08 -19.43 -3.53
N PHE A 483 10.61 -19.52 -2.30
CA PHE A 483 9.94 -20.08 -1.14
C PHE A 483 9.09 -19.05 -0.37
N LEU A 484 9.11 -17.76 -0.74
CA LEU A 484 8.35 -16.72 -0.05
C LEU A 484 6.85 -16.76 -0.36
N TYR A 485 6.51 -17.21 -1.57
CA TYR A 485 5.14 -17.19 -2.08
C TYR A 485 4.43 -18.52 -1.91
N LEU A 486 5.16 -19.64 -1.90
CA LEU A 486 4.64 -20.98 -1.69
C LEU A 486 5.68 -21.82 -0.93
N ASP A 487 5.28 -22.44 0.18
CA ASP A 487 6.13 -23.41 0.90
C ASP A 487 6.16 -24.76 0.16
N ILE A 488 6.85 -24.75 -0.97
CA ILE A 488 6.93 -25.90 -1.87
C ILE A 488 7.69 -27.07 -1.26
N LEU A 489 8.60 -26.80 -0.32
CA LEU A 489 9.33 -27.84 0.41
C LEU A 489 8.39 -28.61 1.33
N SER A 490 7.53 -27.91 2.08
CA SER A 490 6.51 -28.56 2.92
C SER A 490 5.48 -29.34 2.09
N TRP A 491 5.12 -28.86 0.89
CA TRP A 491 4.28 -29.62 -0.04
C TRP A 491 4.94 -30.91 -0.56
N LEU A 492 6.23 -30.84 -0.91
CA LEU A 492 6.99 -32.02 -1.34
C LEU A 492 7.12 -33.05 -0.22
N GLU A 493 7.40 -32.61 1.00
CA GLU A 493 7.46 -33.49 2.19
C GLU A 493 6.12 -34.17 2.46
N SER A 494 5.02 -33.42 2.37
CA SER A 494 3.65 -33.94 2.47
C SER A 494 3.39 -35.09 1.49
N ASN A 495 3.80 -34.94 0.23
CA ASN A 495 3.67 -35.97 -0.79
C ASN A 495 4.60 -37.18 -0.59
N ILE A 496 5.80 -36.96 -0.05
CA ILE A 496 6.76 -38.03 0.25
C ILE A 496 6.26 -38.88 1.42
N GLU A 497 5.78 -38.25 2.49
CA GLU A 497 5.30 -38.89 3.72
C GLU A 497 3.87 -39.42 3.59
N GLY A 498 3.08 -38.90 2.65
CA GLY A 498 1.66 -39.26 2.48
C GLY A 498 0.76 -38.68 3.58
N ARG A 499 1.07 -37.47 4.06
CA ARG A 499 0.30 -36.76 5.10
C ARG A 499 -0.10 -35.37 4.60
N PRO A 500 -1.17 -34.75 5.13
CA PRO A 500 -1.60 -33.41 4.72
C PRO A 500 -0.50 -32.34 4.89
N VAL A 501 -0.39 -31.41 3.94
CA VAL A 501 0.60 -30.31 3.99
C VAL A 501 0.43 -29.43 5.24
N ALA A 502 -0.80 -29.28 5.73
CA ALA A 502 -1.12 -28.58 6.97
C ALA A 502 -0.37 -29.16 8.18
N ASP A 503 -0.29 -30.49 8.28
CA ASP A 503 0.37 -31.18 9.39
C ASP A 503 1.88 -30.94 9.38
N ILE A 504 2.51 -31.00 8.20
CA ILE A 504 3.95 -30.75 8.03
C ILE A 504 4.30 -29.32 8.44
N ILE A 505 3.50 -28.34 7.98
CA ILE A 505 3.70 -26.93 8.32
C ILE A 505 3.51 -26.71 9.81
N LYS A 506 2.49 -27.31 10.42
CA LYS A 506 2.23 -27.22 11.85
C LYS A 506 3.38 -27.79 12.68
N GLU A 507 3.90 -28.96 12.32
CA GLU A 507 5.05 -29.58 12.99
C GLU A 507 6.32 -28.71 12.89
N LYS A 508 6.60 -28.16 11.69
CA LYS A 508 7.71 -27.21 11.50
C LYS A 508 7.52 -25.96 12.35
N SER A 509 6.30 -25.44 12.40
CA SER A 509 5.94 -24.27 13.20
C SER A 509 6.18 -24.51 14.69
N GLU A 510 5.83 -25.68 15.21
CA GLU A 510 6.05 -26.07 16.61
C GLU A 510 7.53 -26.19 16.95
N LYS A 511 8.38 -26.66 16.02
CA LYS A 511 9.84 -26.70 16.19
C LYS A 511 10.51 -25.32 16.16
N LEU A 512 9.89 -24.35 15.51
CA LEU A 512 10.40 -22.98 15.35
C LEU A 512 10.04 -22.03 16.52
N ILE A 513 9.46 -22.53 17.61
CA ILE A 513 9.16 -21.70 18.79
C ILE A 513 10.47 -21.10 19.33
N ARG A 514 10.66 -19.80 19.06
CA ARG A 514 11.64 -18.93 19.71
C ARG A 514 10.93 -17.99 20.66
#